data_AF-A0A959FZQ0-F1
#
_entry.id   AF-A0A959FZQ0-F1
#
_cell.length_a   1.000
_cell.length_b   1.000
_cell.length_c   1.000
_cell.angle_alpha   90.00
_cell.angle_beta   90.00
_cell.angle_gamma   90.00
#
_symmetry.space_group_name_H-M   'P 1'
#
loop_
_entity.id
_entity.type
_entity.pdbx_description
1 polymer ?
#
loop_
_entity_poly.entity_id
_entity_poly.type
_entity_poly.pdbx_seq_one_letter_code
_entity_poly.pdbx_strand_id
1 'polypeptide(L)'
;MPTIDIDAAWAYRHKGLFRLFLGSISDLLRGRRLEFRKRLEVVFSKKPDPFDNYDLLNQIHTASPASLRYFFLLGNYGRYDKNHSPQHPAFQALIRRIAAEHPIGIHPSYRSNEDPACLPAEIQILEAISGQTIQHSRQHFLKLHLPETYRRLLAQGIRYDYSMGFADTPGFRAGLAVPFYWYDLECEQTTELQVIPFQVMDGTLRQYMSLDQEAAAEKCRTLLREVREVAGTFSIIWHNSSLSDWNEWSKWRSFY
;
A
#
# COMPACT_ATOMS: atom_id res chain seq x y z
N MET A 1 4.38 -13.43 -3.18
CA MET A 1 3.17 -12.86 -2.56
C MET A 1 3.16 -11.35 -2.77
N PRO A 2 2.49 -10.85 -3.80
CA PRO A 2 2.37 -9.43 -4.06
C PRO A 2 1.39 -8.74 -3.11
N THR A 3 1.75 -7.56 -2.62
CA THR A 3 0.88 -6.68 -1.84
C THR A 3 0.81 -5.31 -2.49
N ILE A 4 -0.37 -4.70 -2.46
CA ILE A 4 -0.65 -3.39 -3.04
C ILE A 4 -1.11 -2.42 -1.95
N ASP A 5 -0.33 -1.38 -1.72
CA ASP A 5 -0.65 -0.32 -0.77
C ASP A 5 -1.41 0.80 -1.49
N ILE A 6 -2.61 1.13 -0.98
CA ILE A 6 -3.52 2.13 -1.54
C ILE A 6 -3.49 3.39 -0.67
N ASP A 7 -2.47 4.22 -0.86
CA ASP A 7 -2.36 5.54 -0.24
C ASP A 7 -3.38 6.52 -0.82
N ALA A 8 -3.63 6.41 -2.12
CA ALA A 8 -4.63 7.18 -2.85
C ALA A 8 -5.18 6.34 -4.00
N ALA A 9 -6.50 6.12 -4.00
CA ALA A 9 -7.13 5.27 -5.01
C ALA A 9 -7.10 5.87 -6.43
N TRP A 10 -7.03 7.20 -6.51
CA TRP A 10 -7.01 7.97 -7.75
C TRP A 10 -6.03 9.14 -7.65
N ALA A 11 -5.40 9.52 -8.75
CA ALA A 11 -4.53 10.70 -8.80
C ALA A 11 -5.36 12.00 -8.75
N TYR A 12 -6.49 12.04 -9.49
CA TYR A 12 -7.31 13.24 -9.68
C TYR A 12 -8.79 13.00 -9.39
N ARG A 13 -9.35 11.87 -9.84
CA ARG A 13 -10.77 11.58 -9.65
C ARG A 13 -11.13 11.43 -8.17
N HIS A 14 -12.36 11.79 -7.84
CA HIS A 14 -12.93 11.67 -6.49
C HIS A 14 -12.18 12.41 -5.37
N LYS A 15 -11.18 13.24 -5.72
CA LYS A 15 -10.58 14.22 -4.81
C LYS A 15 -11.44 15.48 -4.88
N GLY A 16 -12.34 15.64 -3.91
CA GLY A 16 -13.36 16.71 -3.88
C GLY A 16 -12.92 18.07 -4.45
N LEU A 17 -13.87 18.80 -5.05
CA LEU A 17 -13.65 19.95 -5.95
C LEU A 17 -12.62 20.98 -5.45
N PHE A 18 -12.58 21.24 -4.14
CA PHE A 18 -11.60 22.14 -3.53
C PHE A 18 -10.14 21.69 -3.73
N ARG A 19 -9.85 20.39 -3.57
CA ARG A 19 -8.50 19.83 -3.78
C ARG A 19 -8.11 19.88 -5.25
N LEU A 20 -9.06 19.65 -6.15
CA LEU A 20 -8.84 19.78 -7.58
C LEU A 20 -8.46 21.23 -7.94
N PHE A 21 -9.22 22.20 -7.44
CA PHE A 21 -9.02 23.62 -7.70
C PHE A 21 -7.68 24.13 -7.15
N LEU A 22 -7.35 23.81 -5.89
CA LEU A 22 -6.05 24.18 -5.30
C LEU A 22 -4.87 23.52 -6.04
N GLY A 23 -5.02 22.25 -6.44
CA GLY A 23 -4.02 21.56 -7.25
C GLY A 23 -3.78 22.26 -8.58
N SER A 24 -4.85 22.61 -9.29
CA SER A 24 -4.82 23.36 -10.54
C SER A 24 -4.13 24.73 -10.42
N ILE A 25 -4.46 25.51 -9.38
CA ILE A 25 -3.82 26.81 -9.11
C ILE A 25 -2.34 26.61 -8.80
N SER A 26 -2.00 25.64 -7.95
CA SER A 26 -0.60 25.34 -7.61
C SER A 26 0.22 24.95 -8.83
N ASP A 27 -0.36 24.14 -9.73
CA ASP A 27 0.30 23.73 -10.97
C ASP A 27 0.53 24.93 -11.91
N LEU A 28 -0.42 25.85 -12.01
CA LEU A 28 -0.27 27.07 -12.80
C LEU A 28 0.79 28.03 -12.21
N LEU A 29 0.73 28.29 -10.90
CA LEU A 29 1.68 29.17 -10.20
C LEU A 29 3.13 28.63 -10.25
N ARG A 30 3.31 27.31 -10.24
CA ARG A 30 4.63 26.66 -10.33
C ARG A 30 5.06 26.37 -11.77
N GLY A 31 4.34 26.87 -12.77
CA GLY A 31 4.67 26.66 -14.19
C GLY A 31 4.55 25.21 -14.67
N ARG A 32 3.91 24.31 -13.91
CA ARG A 32 3.71 22.88 -14.25
C ARG A 32 2.57 22.69 -15.24
N ARG A 33 2.68 23.32 -16.41
CA ARG A 33 1.64 23.33 -17.46
C ARG A 33 1.23 21.93 -17.92
N LEU A 34 2.16 20.97 -17.94
CA LEU A 34 1.88 19.58 -18.29
C LEU A 34 0.98 18.90 -17.26
N GLU A 35 1.27 19.04 -15.97
CA GLU A 35 0.48 18.46 -14.87
C GLU A 35 -0.92 19.09 -14.80
N PHE A 36 -1.01 20.40 -15.04
CA PHE A 36 -2.30 21.08 -15.17
C PHE A 36 -3.15 20.50 -16.32
N ARG A 37 -2.56 20.33 -17.51
CA ARG A 37 -3.27 19.72 -18.66
C ARG A 37 -3.71 18.29 -18.36
N LYS A 38 -2.81 17.45 -17.85
CA LYS A 38 -3.10 16.07 -17.44
C LYS A 38 -4.27 16.01 -16.46
N ARG A 39 -4.28 16.86 -15.42
CA ARG A 39 -5.36 16.97 -14.44
C ARG A 39 -6.69 17.29 -15.10
N LEU A 40 -6.73 18.30 -15.98
CA LEU A 40 -7.96 18.66 -16.71
C LEU A 40 -8.42 17.52 -17.62
N GLU A 41 -7.51 16.87 -18.33
CA GLU A 41 -7.84 15.76 -19.22
C GLU A 41 -8.39 14.53 -18.48
N VAL A 42 -7.96 14.24 -17.26
CA VAL A 42 -8.49 13.10 -16.48
C VAL A 42 -9.85 13.42 -15.87
N VAL A 43 -10.07 14.68 -15.48
CA VAL A 43 -11.30 15.12 -14.80
C VAL A 43 -12.41 15.43 -15.79
N PHE A 44 -12.10 16.13 -16.88
CA PHE A 44 -13.09 16.65 -17.84
C PHE A 44 -13.13 15.88 -19.15
N SER A 45 -12.03 15.21 -19.53
CA SER A 45 -12.01 14.31 -20.69
C SER A 45 -12.06 12.87 -20.19
N LYS A 46 -12.68 11.95 -20.93
CA LYS A 46 -12.89 10.56 -20.50
C LYS A 46 -11.60 9.72 -20.34
N LYS A 47 -10.41 10.34 -20.22
CA LYS A 47 -9.15 9.61 -19.99
C LYS A 47 -9.20 8.88 -18.65
N PRO A 48 -8.67 7.65 -18.58
CA PRO A 48 -8.56 6.92 -17.32
C PRO A 48 -7.67 7.69 -16.34
N ASP A 49 -8.00 7.59 -15.06
CA ASP A 49 -7.12 8.12 -14.02
C ASP A 49 -5.88 7.22 -13.90
N PRO A 50 -4.66 7.78 -13.83
CA PRO A 50 -3.45 6.98 -13.89
C PRO A 50 -3.28 6.01 -12.71
N PHE A 51 -3.93 6.26 -11.57
CA PHE A 51 -3.88 5.39 -10.39
C PHE A 51 -4.96 4.31 -10.42
N ASP A 52 -5.89 4.38 -11.39
CA ASP A 52 -6.98 3.43 -11.59
C ASP A 52 -6.51 2.27 -12.48
N ASN A 53 -5.68 1.41 -11.91
CA ASN A 53 -5.07 0.25 -12.57
C ASN A 53 -5.49 -1.10 -11.95
N TYR A 54 -6.61 -1.11 -11.23
CA TYR A 54 -7.14 -2.28 -10.55
C TYR A 54 -7.54 -3.41 -11.50
N ASP A 55 -8.11 -3.08 -12.66
CA ASP A 55 -8.52 -4.08 -13.65
C ASP A 55 -7.28 -4.76 -14.28
N LEU A 56 -6.19 -4.00 -14.47
CA LEU A 56 -4.90 -4.55 -14.91
C LEU A 56 -4.31 -5.47 -13.85
N LEU A 57 -4.29 -5.03 -12.58
CA LEU A 57 -3.80 -5.85 -11.47
C LEU A 57 -4.60 -7.16 -11.36
N ASN A 58 -5.92 -7.09 -11.51
CA ASN A 58 -6.76 -8.29 -11.52
C ASN A 58 -6.38 -9.19 -12.70
N GLN A 59 -6.22 -8.64 -13.90
CA GLN A 59 -5.83 -9.40 -15.09
C GLN A 59 -4.49 -10.13 -14.94
N ILE A 60 -3.49 -9.47 -14.33
CA ILE A 60 -2.16 -10.06 -14.07
C ILE A 60 -2.28 -11.23 -13.08
N HIS A 61 -3.16 -11.12 -12.09
CA HIS A 61 -3.31 -12.09 -11.00
C HIS A 61 -4.53 -13.03 -11.15
N THR A 62 -5.19 -13.06 -12.31
CA THR A 62 -6.41 -13.88 -12.54
C THR A 62 -6.20 -15.35 -12.22
N ALA A 63 -5.00 -15.90 -12.46
CA ALA A 63 -4.69 -17.30 -12.19
C ALA A 63 -4.53 -17.60 -10.68
N SER A 64 -4.33 -16.59 -9.84
CA SER A 64 -4.19 -16.73 -8.39
C SER A 64 -4.65 -15.46 -7.65
N PRO A 65 -5.95 -15.09 -7.72
CA PRO A 65 -6.43 -13.82 -7.17
C PRO A 65 -6.21 -13.70 -5.66
N ALA A 66 -6.31 -14.82 -4.94
CA ALA A 66 -6.05 -14.90 -3.50
C ALA A 66 -4.60 -14.61 -3.09
N SER A 67 -3.65 -14.61 -4.04
CA SER A 67 -2.25 -14.30 -3.78
C SER A 67 -1.95 -12.80 -3.73
N LEU A 68 -2.83 -11.98 -4.33
CA LEU A 68 -2.74 -10.52 -4.35
C LEU A 68 -3.55 -9.93 -3.20
N ARG A 69 -2.92 -9.06 -2.41
CA ARG A 69 -3.56 -8.43 -1.25
C ARG A 69 -3.49 -6.92 -1.33
N TYR A 70 -4.57 -6.25 -0.92
CA TYR A 70 -4.63 -4.80 -0.91
C TYR A 70 -4.70 -4.25 0.52
N PHE A 71 -3.97 -3.17 0.79
CA PHE A 71 -4.02 -2.44 2.05
C PHE A 71 -4.57 -1.03 1.83
N PHE A 72 -5.65 -0.68 2.53
CA PHE A 72 -6.33 0.60 2.32
C PHE A 72 -6.03 1.62 3.41
N LEU A 73 -5.58 2.81 3.01
CA LEU A 73 -5.40 3.95 3.90
C LEU A 73 -6.72 4.67 4.12
N LEU A 74 -7.24 4.63 5.35
CA LEU A 74 -8.54 5.19 5.72
C LEU A 74 -8.47 6.29 6.77
N GLY A 75 -7.27 6.74 7.12
CA GLY A 75 -7.05 7.83 8.06
C GLY A 75 -7.64 9.17 7.59
N ASN A 76 -7.69 10.13 8.51
CA ASN A 76 -8.05 11.49 8.18
C ASN A 76 -6.99 12.14 7.30
N TYR A 77 -7.41 12.87 6.27
CA TYR A 77 -6.51 13.59 5.38
C TYR A 77 -5.63 14.56 6.17
N GLY A 78 -4.31 14.45 6.01
CA GLY A 78 -3.33 15.16 6.81
C GLY A 78 -2.05 15.47 6.06
N ARG A 79 -0.98 15.78 6.80
CA ARG A 79 0.34 16.04 6.22
C ARG A 79 0.91 14.80 5.52
N TYR A 80 0.80 13.64 6.17
CA TYR A 80 1.34 12.37 5.70
C TYR A 80 0.29 11.54 4.95
N ASP A 81 -0.95 11.50 5.44
CA ASP A 81 -2.02 10.71 4.84
C ASP A 81 -2.78 11.53 3.77
N LYS A 82 -2.72 11.08 2.51
CA LYS A 82 -3.27 11.80 1.33
C LYS A 82 -4.45 11.09 0.66
N ASN A 83 -5.04 10.14 1.36
CA ASN A 83 -6.10 9.27 0.90
C ASN A 83 -7.42 9.98 0.52
N HIS A 84 -8.30 9.19 -0.08
CA HIS A 84 -9.68 9.56 -0.31
C HIS A 84 -10.48 9.42 0.97
N SER A 85 -11.49 10.28 1.14
CA SER A 85 -12.40 10.16 2.28
C SER A 85 -13.10 8.79 2.23
N PRO A 86 -13.08 8.01 3.32
CA PRO A 86 -13.78 6.73 3.38
C PRO A 86 -15.31 6.84 3.22
N GLN A 87 -15.86 8.05 3.39
CA GLN A 87 -17.28 8.33 3.19
C GLN A 87 -17.63 8.55 1.71
N HIS A 88 -16.64 8.68 0.82
CA HIS A 88 -16.90 8.91 -0.60
C HIS A 88 -17.47 7.65 -1.28
N PRO A 89 -18.67 7.69 -1.90
CA PRO A 89 -19.33 6.50 -2.44
C PRO A 89 -18.49 5.69 -3.45
N ALA A 90 -17.76 6.37 -4.34
CA ALA A 90 -16.88 5.69 -5.29
C ALA A 90 -15.74 4.92 -4.59
N PHE A 91 -15.19 5.44 -3.49
CA PHE A 91 -14.11 4.76 -2.77
C PHE A 91 -14.66 3.52 -2.03
N GLN A 92 -15.84 3.64 -1.42
CA GLN A 92 -16.51 2.48 -0.83
C GLN A 92 -16.84 1.41 -1.87
N ALA A 93 -17.33 1.81 -3.05
CA ALA A 93 -17.61 0.88 -4.14
C ALA A 93 -16.34 0.16 -4.62
N LEU A 94 -15.22 0.89 -4.73
CA LEU A 94 -13.92 0.29 -5.07
C LEU A 94 -13.47 -0.72 -4.00
N ILE A 95 -13.54 -0.37 -2.72
CA ILE A 95 -13.15 -1.27 -1.62
C ILE A 95 -14.01 -2.53 -1.66
N ARG A 96 -15.34 -2.42 -1.82
CA ARG A 96 -16.25 -3.57 -1.93
C ARG A 96 -15.90 -4.46 -3.13
N ARG A 97 -15.62 -3.85 -4.29
CA ARG A 97 -15.22 -4.58 -5.50
C ARG A 97 -13.95 -5.38 -5.25
N ILE A 98 -12.91 -4.75 -4.70
CA ILE A 98 -11.64 -5.42 -4.41
C ILE A 98 -11.81 -6.51 -3.36
N ALA A 99 -12.56 -6.25 -2.28
CA ALA A 99 -12.80 -7.21 -1.22
C ALA A 99 -13.56 -8.47 -1.68
N ALA A 100 -14.34 -8.38 -2.76
CA ALA A 100 -15.05 -9.52 -3.32
C ALA A 100 -14.13 -10.53 -4.03
N GLU A 101 -12.97 -10.08 -4.51
CA GLU A 101 -12.06 -10.88 -5.35
C GLU A 101 -10.70 -11.14 -4.68
N HIS A 102 -10.28 -10.24 -3.79
CA HIS A 102 -8.96 -10.25 -3.18
C HIS A 102 -9.04 -10.07 -1.66
N PRO A 103 -8.13 -10.72 -0.93
CA PRO A 103 -7.92 -10.41 0.47
C PRO A 103 -7.53 -8.93 0.68
N ILE A 104 -8.11 -8.30 1.69
CA ILE A 104 -7.84 -6.91 2.05
C ILE A 104 -7.27 -6.80 3.47
N GLY A 105 -6.61 -5.68 3.73
CA GLY A 105 -6.10 -5.32 5.05
C GLY A 105 -6.18 -3.82 5.29
N ILE A 106 -6.02 -3.44 6.55
CA ILE A 106 -5.91 -2.04 6.92
C ILE A 106 -4.50 -1.53 6.59
N HIS A 107 -4.41 -0.30 6.09
CA HIS A 107 -3.17 0.46 6.02
C HIS A 107 -3.20 1.56 7.09
N PRO A 108 -2.87 1.28 8.38
CA PRO A 108 -3.10 2.25 9.44
C PRO A 108 -2.35 3.55 9.18
N SER A 109 -3.05 4.66 9.41
CA SER A 109 -2.54 5.99 9.10
C SER A 109 -1.30 6.35 9.90
N TYR A 110 -0.56 7.36 9.45
CA TYR A 110 0.57 7.88 10.21
C TYR A 110 0.14 8.27 11.63
N ARG A 111 -1.01 8.94 11.75
CA ARG A 111 -1.58 9.39 13.03
C ARG A 111 -1.95 8.23 13.96
N SER A 112 -2.28 7.05 13.45
CA SER A 112 -2.61 5.87 14.28
C SER A 112 -1.45 5.40 15.19
N ASN A 113 -0.22 5.80 14.86
CA ASN A 113 0.94 5.57 15.72
C ASN A 113 0.97 6.52 16.94
N GLU A 114 0.42 7.72 16.80
CA GLU A 114 0.41 8.76 17.84
C GLU A 114 -0.87 8.70 18.69
N ASP A 115 -2.02 8.43 18.06
CA ASP A 115 -3.34 8.45 18.67
C ASP A 115 -3.96 7.04 18.66
N PRO A 116 -4.01 6.35 19.82
CA PRO A 116 -4.55 4.99 19.92
C PRO A 116 -6.01 4.83 19.49
N ALA A 117 -6.79 5.92 19.45
CA ALA A 117 -8.19 5.87 19.02
C ALA A 117 -8.34 5.76 17.49
N CYS A 118 -7.30 6.10 16.73
CA CYS A 118 -7.38 6.11 15.27
C CYS A 118 -7.41 4.70 14.67
N LEU A 119 -6.56 3.77 15.14
CA LEU A 119 -6.53 2.39 14.63
C LEU A 119 -7.88 1.66 14.71
N PRO A 120 -8.58 1.58 15.89
CA PRO A 120 -9.87 0.93 15.97
C PRO A 120 -10.91 1.57 15.05
N ALA A 121 -10.94 2.91 14.96
CA ALA A 121 -11.86 3.62 14.10
C ALA A 121 -11.61 3.33 12.61
N GLU A 122 -10.35 3.31 12.18
CA GLU A 122 -9.96 3.00 10.81
C GLU A 122 -10.31 1.54 10.42
N ILE A 123 -10.09 0.58 11.33
CA ILE A 123 -10.49 -0.82 11.14
C ILE A 123 -12.02 -0.93 11.01
N GLN A 124 -12.78 -0.33 11.92
CA GLN A 124 -14.24 -0.37 11.90
C GLN A 124 -14.82 0.21 10.60
N ILE A 125 -14.21 1.27 10.06
CA ILE A 125 -14.62 1.84 8.77
C ILE A 125 -14.38 0.84 7.64
N LEU A 126 -13.22 0.16 7.61
CA LEU A 126 -12.93 -0.83 6.58
C LEU A 126 -13.91 -2.01 6.66
N GLU A 127 -14.14 -2.54 7.86
CA GLU A 127 -15.09 -3.62 8.12
C GLU A 127 -16.52 -3.24 7.70
N ALA A 128 -16.96 -2.03 8.03
CA ALA A 128 -18.29 -1.54 7.65
C ALA A 128 -18.45 -1.39 6.13
N ILE A 129 -17.39 -1.02 5.40
CA ILE A 129 -17.44 -0.87 3.95
C ILE A 129 -17.41 -2.24 3.25
N SER A 130 -16.49 -3.12 3.67
CA SER A 130 -16.23 -4.40 3.02
C SER A 130 -17.19 -5.51 3.44
N GLY A 131 -17.78 -5.42 4.63
CA GLY A 131 -18.58 -6.49 5.25
C GLY A 131 -17.75 -7.68 5.73
N GLN A 132 -16.42 -7.52 5.90
CA GLN A 132 -15.49 -8.57 6.28
C GLN A 132 -14.74 -8.17 7.56
N THR A 133 -14.44 -9.14 8.44
CA THR A 133 -13.51 -8.93 9.56
C THR A 133 -12.10 -8.69 9.03
N ILE A 134 -11.43 -7.66 9.53
CA ILE A 134 -10.09 -7.31 9.07
C ILE A 134 -9.04 -7.90 10.01
N GLN A 135 -8.17 -8.75 9.44
CA GLN A 135 -7.11 -9.44 10.19
C GLN A 135 -5.69 -9.11 9.71
N HIS A 136 -5.56 -8.29 8.65
CA HIS A 136 -4.29 -7.99 8.01
C HIS A 136 -3.95 -6.51 8.14
N SER A 137 -2.69 -6.20 8.46
CA SER A 137 -2.16 -4.85 8.63
C SER A 137 -0.88 -4.63 7.81
N ARG A 138 -0.74 -3.42 7.29
CA ARG A 138 0.49 -2.84 6.75
C ARG A 138 0.58 -1.42 7.28
N GLN A 139 1.60 -1.06 8.05
CA GLN A 139 1.75 0.31 8.57
C GLN A 139 2.12 1.28 7.44
N HIS A 140 1.44 2.42 7.36
CA HIS A 140 1.84 3.51 6.48
C HIS A 140 3.25 3.99 6.87
N PHE A 141 4.12 4.19 5.87
CA PHE A 141 5.57 4.42 6.05
C PHE A 141 6.34 3.30 6.76
N LEU A 142 5.77 2.09 6.88
CA LEU A 142 6.38 0.98 7.63
C LEU A 142 6.71 1.35 9.10
N LYS A 143 5.98 2.34 9.63
CA LYS A 143 6.23 2.92 10.95
C LYS A 143 5.84 1.90 12.02
N LEU A 144 6.86 1.28 12.62
CA LEU A 144 6.72 0.29 13.68
C LEU A 144 7.39 0.82 14.96
N HIS A 145 6.62 0.87 16.03
CA HIS A 145 7.10 1.10 17.39
C HIS A 145 6.87 -0.19 18.18
N LEU A 146 7.94 -0.96 18.40
CA LEU A 146 7.85 -2.23 19.12
C LEU A 146 8.10 -2.01 20.61
N PRO A 147 7.33 -2.68 21.49
CA PRO A 147 6.29 -3.67 21.19
C PRO A 147 4.89 -3.09 20.92
N GLU A 148 4.68 -1.78 21.07
CA GLU A 148 3.35 -1.16 21.16
C GLU A 148 2.49 -1.38 19.91
N THR A 149 3.03 -1.20 18.71
CA THR A 149 2.28 -1.36 17.47
C THR A 149 1.69 -2.77 17.38
N TYR A 150 2.47 -3.80 17.66
CA TYR A 150 2.03 -5.20 17.54
C TYR A 150 1.01 -5.59 18.61
N ARG A 151 1.18 -5.12 19.85
CA ARG A 151 0.16 -5.28 20.90
C ARG A 151 -1.16 -4.60 20.53
N ARG A 152 -1.10 -3.38 19.98
CA ARG A 152 -2.31 -2.65 19.53
C ARG A 152 -3.01 -3.39 18.40
N LEU A 153 -2.27 -3.91 17.42
CA LEU A 153 -2.84 -4.71 16.33
C LEU A 153 -3.56 -5.96 16.87
N LEU A 154 -2.91 -6.73 17.73
CA LEU A 154 -3.50 -7.91 18.37
C LEU A 154 -4.81 -7.60 19.12
N ALA A 155 -4.81 -6.50 19.90
CA ALA A 155 -5.98 -6.04 20.64
C ALA A 155 -7.17 -5.66 19.73
N GLN A 156 -6.91 -5.34 18.47
CA GLN A 156 -7.95 -5.03 17.46
C GLN A 156 -8.27 -6.23 16.54
N GLY A 157 -7.87 -7.45 16.89
CA GLY A 157 -8.19 -8.64 16.10
C GLY A 157 -7.29 -8.89 14.89
N ILE A 158 -6.28 -8.04 14.66
CA ILE A 158 -5.29 -8.26 13.61
C ILE A 158 -4.42 -9.47 13.98
N ARG A 159 -4.15 -10.32 12.99
CA ARG A 159 -3.36 -11.55 13.12
C ARG A 159 -2.19 -11.65 12.16
N TYR A 160 -2.14 -10.78 11.15
CA TYR A 160 -1.08 -10.75 10.17
C TYR A 160 -0.58 -9.32 9.97
N ASP A 161 0.69 -9.07 10.26
CA ASP A 161 1.34 -7.80 9.92
C ASP A 161 2.38 -8.01 8.82
N TYR A 162 2.36 -7.14 7.81
CA TYR A 162 3.24 -7.25 6.66
C TYR A 162 4.40 -6.25 6.72
N SER A 163 4.45 -5.38 7.73
CA SER A 163 5.23 -4.14 7.80
C SER A 163 6.74 -4.34 7.98
N MET A 164 7.18 -5.55 8.30
CA MET A 164 8.58 -5.85 8.64
C MET A 164 9.47 -5.94 7.39
N GLY A 165 10.07 -4.82 7.01
CA GLY A 165 11.09 -4.73 5.96
C GLY A 165 11.79 -3.37 6.00
N PHE A 166 12.81 -3.20 5.16
CA PHE A 166 13.53 -1.93 5.03
C PHE A 166 12.82 -1.03 4.01
N ALA A 167 12.79 0.28 4.29
CA ALA A 167 12.19 1.27 3.39
C ALA A 167 13.13 1.67 2.25
N ASP A 168 14.43 1.71 2.52
CA ASP A 168 15.46 2.35 1.70
C ASP A 168 16.39 1.36 0.98
N THR A 169 16.35 0.09 1.33
CA THR A 169 17.13 -0.97 0.66
C THR A 169 16.37 -2.29 0.58
N PRO A 170 16.45 -3.05 -0.53
CA PRO A 170 15.88 -4.39 -0.60
C PRO A 170 16.64 -5.39 0.28
N GLY A 171 15.93 -6.30 0.95
CA GLY A 171 16.56 -7.35 1.76
C GLY A 171 15.69 -7.88 2.90
N PHE A 172 16.32 -8.56 3.87
CA PHE A 172 15.64 -9.31 4.93
C PHE A 172 15.77 -8.62 6.29
N ARG A 173 14.91 -7.64 6.59
CA ARG A 173 14.96 -6.91 7.88
C ARG A 173 14.83 -7.81 9.10
N ALA A 174 14.01 -8.86 9.00
CA ALA A 174 13.85 -9.85 10.06
C ALA A 174 14.94 -10.94 10.07
N GLY A 175 15.89 -10.92 9.13
CA GLY A 175 16.84 -12.03 8.90
C GLY A 175 16.18 -13.33 8.42
N LEU A 176 14.87 -13.31 8.16
CA LEU A 176 14.07 -14.47 7.81
C LEU A 176 13.35 -14.25 6.48
N ALA A 177 13.31 -15.31 5.67
CA ALA A 177 12.54 -15.38 4.44
C ALA A 177 11.17 -16.06 4.63
N VAL A 178 10.80 -16.44 5.85
CA VAL A 178 9.54 -17.13 6.16
C VAL A 178 8.70 -16.31 7.14
N PRO A 179 7.36 -16.39 7.08
CA PRO A 179 6.50 -15.85 8.12
C PRO A 179 6.80 -16.48 9.48
N PHE A 180 6.70 -15.70 10.55
CA PHE A 180 6.95 -16.16 11.91
C PHE A 180 5.97 -15.52 12.90
N TYR A 181 5.65 -16.20 13.99
CA TYR A 181 4.87 -15.60 15.07
C TYR A 181 5.74 -14.62 15.84
N TRP A 182 5.22 -13.43 16.08
CA TRP A 182 5.88 -12.43 16.90
C TRP A 182 5.92 -12.91 18.36
N TYR A 183 7.13 -12.91 18.92
CA TYR A 183 7.39 -13.18 20.32
C TYR A 183 7.47 -11.86 21.08
N ASP A 184 6.58 -11.67 22.04
CA ASP A 184 6.58 -10.51 22.91
C ASP A 184 7.60 -10.73 24.02
N LEU A 185 8.80 -10.17 23.83
CA LEU A 185 9.95 -10.35 24.73
C LEU A 185 9.67 -9.87 26.15
N GLU A 186 8.99 -8.74 26.33
CA GLU A 186 8.75 -8.22 27.69
C GLU A 186 7.78 -9.11 28.48
N CYS A 187 6.85 -9.76 27.78
CA CYS A 187 5.87 -10.68 28.37
C CYS A 187 6.33 -12.15 28.35
N GLU A 188 7.49 -12.45 27.77
CA GLU A 188 8.04 -13.80 27.57
C GLU A 188 7.01 -14.77 26.95
N GLN A 189 6.31 -14.35 25.90
CA GLN A 189 5.25 -15.15 25.27
C GLN A 189 5.24 -15.09 23.74
N THR A 190 4.94 -16.22 23.11
CA THR A 190 4.56 -16.27 21.69
C THR A 190 3.14 -15.74 21.53
N THR A 191 2.93 -14.84 20.57
CA THR A 191 1.62 -14.25 20.29
C THR A 191 0.96 -14.90 19.07
N GLU A 192 -0.32 -14.58 18.84
CA GLU A 192 -1.04 -14.99 17.62
C GLU A 192 -0.75 -14.11 16.40
N LEU A 193 0.11 -13.08 16.53
CA LEU A 193 0.44 -12.18 15.42
C LEU A 193 1.53 -12.82 14.57
N GLN A 194 1.22 -13.17 13.34
CA GLN A 194 2.21 -13.59 12.36
C GLN A 194 2.77 -12.37 11.63
N VAL A 195 4.09 -12.24 11.61
CA VAL A 195 4.81 -11.23 10.83
C VAL A 195 5.18 -11.86 9.49
N ILE A 196 4.76 -11.21 8.39
CA ILE A 196 5.17 -11.58 7.03
C ILE A 196 6.16 -10.54 6.52
N PRO A 197 7.48 -10.81 6.58
CA PRO A 197 8.46 -9.86 6.11
C PRO A 197 8.39 -9.69 4.59
N PHE A 198 8.72 -8.50 4.10
CA PHE A 198 8.83 -8.22 2.67
C PHE A 198 10.28 -7.86 2.31
N GLN A 199 10.66 -8.14 1.05
CA GLN A 199 12.03 -7.99 0.59
C GLN A 199 12.20 -6.82 -0.39
N VAL A 200 11.16 -6.47 -1.12
CA VAL A 200 11.21 -5.44 -2.16
C VAL A 200 10.00 -4.53 -2.06
N MET A 201 10.24 -3.23 -2.21
CA MET A 201 9.22 -2.22 -2.41
C MET A 201 9.56 -1.38 -3.65
N ASP A 202 8.55 -1.07 -4.46
CA ASP A 202 8.66 -0.19 -5.62
C ASP A 202 9.36 1.15 -5.32
N GLY A 203 8.96 1.84 -4.25
CA GLY A 203 9.58 3.07 -3.77
C GLY A 203 11.06 2.90 -3.44
N THR A 204 11.45 1.77 -2.85
CA THR A 204 12.86 1.45 -2.58
C THR A 204 13.68 1.42 -3.87
N LEU A 205 13.21 0.68 -4.86
CA LEU A 205 13.93 0.49 -6.12
C LEU A 205 14.03 1.81 -6.89
N ARG A 206 12.93 2.55 -7.01
CA ARG A 206 12.87 3.74 -7.87
C ARG A 206 13.29 5.02 -7.15
N GLN A 207 12.75 5.30 -5.96
CA GLN A 207 12.91 6.61 -5.32
C GLN A 207 14.15 6.65 -4.42
N TYR A 208 14.42 5.59 -3.66
CA TYR A 208 15.60 5.55 -2.78
C TYR A 208 16.88 5.17 -3.54
N MET A 209 16.82 4.12 -4.35
CA MET A 209 18.00 3.62 -5.07
C MET A 209 18.17 4.22 -6.48
N SER A 210 17.16 4.90 -7.03
CA SER A 210 17.20 5.48 -8.38
C SER A 210 17.53 4.47 -9.49
N LEU A 211 17.10 3.21 -9.34
CA LEU A 211 17.35 2.18 -10.35
C LEU A 211 16.49 2.38 -11.60
N ASP A 212 17.03 1.92 -12.73
CA ASP A 212 16.23 1.61 -13.92
C ASP A 212 15.61 0.21 -13.81
N GLN A 213 14.85 -0.19 -14.84
CA GLN A 213 14.05 -1.41 -14.81
C GLN A 213 14.94 -2.65 -14.89
N GLU A 214 16.05 -2.57 -15.64
CA GLU A 214 17.02 -3.63 -15.81
C GLU A 214 17.76 -3.92 -14.50
N ALA A 215 18.29 -2.89 -13.83
CA ALA A 215 18.96 -3.04 -12.55
C ALA A 215 17.99 -3.47 -11.44
N ALA A 216 16.77 -2.94 -11.43
CA ALA A 216 15.72 -3.37 -10.51
C ALA A 216 15.35 -4.85 -10.73
N ALA A 217 15.23 -5.29 -12.00
CA ALA A 217 14.94 -6.68 -12.35
C ALA A 217 16.04 -7.61 -11.84
N GLU A 218 17.31 -7.25 -12.03
CA GLU A 218 18.42 -8.06 -11.56
C GLU A 218 18.42 -8.19 -10.04
N LYS A 219 18.24 -7.07 -9.32
CA LYS A 219 18.12 -7.07 -7.86
C LYS A 219 16.98 -7.98 -7.37
N CYS A 220 15.80 -7.89 -7.99
CA CYS A 220 14.66 -8.74 -7.68
C CYS A 220 14.95 -10.22 -7.98
N ARG A 221 15.61 -10.54 -9.09
CA ARG A 221 15.97 -11.92 -9.46
C ARG A 221 16.96 -12.53 -8.47
N THR A 222 17.96 -11.78 -8.02
CA THR A 222 18.91 -12.23 -7.00
C THR A 222 18.18 -12.62 -5.72
N LEU A 223 17.37 -11.71 -5.16
CA LEU A 223 16.62 -11.97 -3.93
C LEU A 223 15.62 -13.12 -4.10
N LEU A 224 14.96 -13.21 -5.25
CA LEU A 224 14.03 -14.31 -5.53
C LEU A 224 14.73 -15.67 -5.56
N ARG A 225 15.98 -15.76 -6.08
CA ARG A 225 16.78 -16.99 -6.04
C ARG A 225 17.14 -17.37 -4.60
N GLU A 226 17.63 -16.42 -3.81
CA GLU A 226 17.97 -16.64 -2.40
C GLU A 226 16.76 -17.14 -1.60
N VAL A 227 15.58 -16.54 -1.81
CA VAL A 227 14.35 -17.01 -1.15
C VAL A 227 13.94 -18.42 -1.60
N ARG A 228 14.11 -18.74 -2.89
CA ARG A 228 13.80 -20.08 -3.41
C ARG A 228 14.71 -21.15 -2.82
N GLU A 229 16.00 -20.86 -2.64
CA GLU A 229 16.98 -21.80 -2.07
C GLU A 229 16.61 -22.24 -0.64
N VAL A 230 15.94 -21.37 0.11
CA VAL A 230 15.48 -21.65 1.48
C VAL A 230 13.99 -21.99 1.57
N ALA A 231 13.32 -22.20 0.43
CA ALA A 231 11.87 -22.44 0.34
C ALA A 231 11.03 -21.37 1.09
N GLY A 232 11.50 -20.13 1.07
CA GLY A 232 10.85 -19.02 1.76
C GLY A 232 9.69 -18.39 0.99
N THR A 233 9.08 -17.37 1.60
CA THR A 233 8.05 -16.53 1.02
C THR A 233 8.65 -15.23 0.50
N PHE A 234 8.63 -15.05 -0.83
CA PHE A 234 9.03 -13.78 -1.44
C PHE A 234 7.84 -12.82 -1.44
N SER A 235 7.88 -11.80 -0.59
CA SER A 235 6.82 -10.81 -0.44
C SER A 235 7.29 -9.44 -0.92
N ILE A 236 6.41 -8.76 -1.66
CA ILE A 236 6.72 -7.48 -2.29
C ILE A 236 5.62 -6.44 -2.05
N ILE A 237 6.01 -5.16 -2.03
CA ILE A 237 5.11 -4.01 -1.89
C ILE A 237 5.14 -3.19 -3.17
N TRP A 238 3.97 -2.97 -3.74
CA TRP A 238 3.76 -2.01 -4.80
C TRP A 238 2.67 -1.03 -4.40
N HIS A 239 2.70 0.17 -4.94
CA HIS A 239 1.61 1.12 -4.83
C HIS A 239 0.91 1.21 -6.18
N ASN A 240 -0.42 1.35 -6.18
CA ASN A 240 -1.16 1.59 -7.42
C ASN A 240 -0.67 2.88 -8.12
N SER A 241 -0.20 3.87 -7.36
CA SER A 241 0.40 5.10 -7.88
C SER A 241 1.67 4.86 -8.71
N SER A 242 2.44 3.83 -8.37
CA SER A 242 3.69 3.46 -9.05
C SER A 242 3.46 2.74 -10.39
N LEU A 243 2.24 2.23 -10.61
CA LEU A 243 1.80 1.64 -11.86
C LEU A 243 1.15 2.68 -12.79
N SER A 244 1.38 3.97 -12.53
CA SER A 244 0.77 5.08 -13.28
C SER A 244 1.35 5.28 -14.69
N ASP A 245 2.57 4.81 -14.94
CA ASP A 245 3.39 5.19 -16.11
C ASP A 245 3.62 6.70 -16.23
N TRP A 246 3.47 7.46 -15.14
CA TRP A 246 3.60 8.91 -15.14
C TRP A 246 4.87 9.36 -14.42
N ASN A 247 5.52 10.38 -14.98
CA ASN A 247 6.68 11.04 -14.41
C ASN A 247 7.81 10.03 -14.13
N GLU A 248 8.25 9.91 -12.88
CA GLU A 248 9.32 8.99 -12.49
C GLU A 248 8.93 7.51 -12.66
N TRP A 249 7.63 7.20 -12.71
CA TRP A 249 7.09 5.85 -12.85
C TRP A 249 6.87 5.42 -14.30
N SER A 250 7.34 6.20 -15.27
CA SER A 250 7.28 5.82 -16.69
C SER A 250 7.85 4.41 -16.92
N LYS A 251 7.07 3.54 -17.57
CA LYS A 251 7.34 2.12 -17.86
C LYS A 251 7.27 1.18 -16.65
N TRP A 252 7.12 1.66 -15.41
CA TRP A 252 7.09 0.79 -14.24
C TRP A 252 5.85 -0.11 -14.19
N ARG A 253 4.78 0.24 -14.92
CA ARG A 253 3.64 -0.65 -15.09
C ARG A 253 4.00 -1.95 -15.79
N SER A 254 4.85 -1.91 -16.82
CA SER A 254 5.26 -3.11 -17.56
C SER A 254 6.35 -3.91 -16.85
N PHE A 255 6.98 -3.34 -15.82
CA PHE A 255 7.96 -4.02 -14.99
C PHE A 255 7.30 -4.94 -13.94
N TYR A 256 6.14 -4.52 -13.43
CA TYR A 256 5.30 -5.32 -12.52
C TYR A 256 4.75 -6.56 -13.22
#